data_AF-A0A0S7WW80-F1
#
_entry.id   AF-A0A0S7WW80-F1
#
_cell.length_a   1.000
_cell.length_b   1.000
_cell.length_c   1.000
_cell.angle_alpha   90.00
_cell.angle_beta   90.00
_cell.angle_gamma   90.00
#
_symmetry.space_group_name_H-M   'P 1'
#
loop_
_entity.id
_entity.type
_entity.pdbx_description
1 polymer ?
#
loop_
_entity_poly.entity_id
_entity_poly.type
_entity_poly.pdbx_seq_one_letter_code
_entity_poly.pdbx_strand_id
1 'polypeptide(L)'
;MVIVQLIIGLICGGIAAAVASQKGRSPVAWFFGGFFLGLIGLVIVACLPNLKEQEAHRRRLESESRRLREQLRQERLKSEAYRQYSSGRLDAHDAALDMDTRSARALPGVEPVGYLAEGTERPVVRDDDDDGWYYEAEGATVGPVSAADIRMLLENGFISPETLLWREGLAEWLPLRKTEFGRGASV
;
A
#
# COMPACT_ATOMS: atom_id res chain seq x y z
N MET A 1 -2.24 -0.84 60.88
CA MET A 1 -2.99 -1.03 59.61
C MET A 1 -2.43 -0.16 58.48
N VAL A 2 -2.26 1.15 58.66
CA VAL A 2 -1.66 2.08 57.65
C VAL A 2 -0.21 1.72 57.29
N ILE A 3 0.63 1.41 58.28
CA ILE A 3 2.04 1.02 58.04
C ILE A 3 2.15 -0.21 57.13
N VAL A 4 1.26 -1.20 57.31
CA VAL A 4 1.23 -2.42 56.48
C VAL A 4 0.86 -2.10 55.03
N GLN A 5 -0.08 -1.17 54.81
CA GLN A 5 -0.45 -0.72 53.46
C GLN A 5 0.70 0.04 52.77
N LEU A 6 1.45 0.86 53.51
CA LEU A 6 2.62 1.57 52.95
C LEU A 6 3.73 0.59 52.53
N ILE A 7 3.98 -0.46 53.30
CA ILE A 7 4.96 -1.50 52.97
C ILE A 7 4.53 -2.26 51.70
N ILE A 8 3.27 -2.68 51.63
CA ILE A 8 2.72 -3.38 50.46
C ILE A 8 2.79 -2.49 49.21
N GLY A 9 2.43 -1.20 49.34
CA GLY A 9 2.52 -0.23 48.24
C GLY A 9 3.95 -0.01 47.74
N LEU A 10 4.94 0.04 48.64
CA LEU A 10 6.36 0.18 48.29
C LEU A 10 6.89 -1.04 47.51
N ILE A 11 6.52 -2.25 47.95
CA ILE A 11 6.91 -3.50 47.28
C ILE A 11 6.25 -3.59 45.90
N CYS A 12 4.95 -3.30 45.81
CA CYS A 12 4.20 -3.37 44.56
C CYS A 12 4.67 -2.30 43.54
N GLY A 13 4.85 -1.07 44.00
CA GLY A 13 5.42 0.02 43.19
C GLY A 13 6.84 -0.30 42.71
N GLY A 14 7.68 -0.89 43.56
CA GLY A 14 9.03 -1.32 43.20
C GLY A 14 9.05 -2.37 42.08
N ILE A 15 8.20 -3.39 42.16
CA ILE A 15 8.06 -4.42 41.13
C ILE A 15 7.54 -3.82 39.81
N ALA A 16 6.52 -2.95 39.88
CA ALA A 16 5.98 -2.27 38.70
C ALA A 16 7.03 -1.40 38.00
N ALA A 17 7.84 -0.67 38.77
CA ALA A 17 8.94 0.15 38.25
C ALA A 17 10.03 -0.71 37.58
N ALA A 18 10.38 -1.85 38.18
CA ALA A 18 11.38 -2.77 37.62
C ALA A 18 10.91 -3.41 36.31
N VAL A 19 9.64 -3.80 36.20
CA VAL A 19 9.09 -4.36 34.95
C VAL A 19 8.93 -3.27 33.88
N ALA A 20 8.55 -2.05 34.27
CA ALA A 20 8.46 -0.93 33.35
C ALA A 20 9.84 -0.49 32.80
N SER A 21 10.89 -0.56 33.61
CA SER A 21 12.26 -0.25 33.16
C SER A 21 12.76 -1.26 32.14
N GLN A 22 12.43 -2.55 32.33
CA GLN A 22 12.73 -3.60 31.35
C GLN A 22 11.99 -3.39 30.02
N LYS A 23 10.77 -2.85 30.05
CA LYS A 23 9.94 -2.52 28.87
C LYS A 23 10.25 -1.14 28.24
N GLY A 24 11.25 -0.41 28.73
CA GLY A 24 11.73 0.85 28.15
C GLY A 24 10.86 2.09 28.44
N ARG A 25 10.05 2.07 29.52
CA ARG A 25 9.24 3.23 29.96
C ARG A 25 9.82 3.88 31.22
N SER A 26 9.33 5.07 31.55
CA SER A 26 9.75 5.83 32.74
C SER A 26 9.51 5.04 34.04
N PRO A 27 10.57 4.56 34.72
CA PRO A 27 10.41 3.71 35.91
C PRO A 27 9.69 4.45 37.04
N VAL A 28 9.92 5.76 37.13
CA VAL A 28 9.36 6.64 38.15
C VAL A 28 7.84 6.77 38.01
N ALA A 29 7.31 6.95 36.79
CA ALA A 29 5.87 7.09 36.58
C ALA A 29 5.12 5.80 36.94
N TRP A 30 5.71 4.64 36.61
CA TRP A 30 5.13 3.33 36.92
C TRP A 30 5.31 2.91 38.38
N PHE A 31 6.33 3.43 39.09
CA PHE A 31 6.45 3.30 40.55
C PHE A 31 5.28 3.96 41.28
N PHE A 32 5.01 5.24 40.97
CA PHE A 32 3.90 5.97 41.59
C PHE A 32 2.54 5.40 41.19
N GLY A 33 2.40 4.96 39.93
CA GLY A 33 1.21 4.23 39.49
C GLY A 33 0.95 2.97 40.32
N GLY A 34 1.97 2.14 40.55
CA GLY A 34 1.86 0.92 41.36
C GLY A 34 1.64 1.16 42.86
N PHE A 35 2.18 2.27 43.41
CA PHE A 35 1.97 2.63 44.81
C PHE A 35 0.52 3.04 45.11
N PHE A 36 -0.13 3.74 44.18
CA PHE A 36 -1.52 4.22 44.35
C PHE A 36 -2.58 3.24 43.83
N LEU A 37 -2.32 2.49 42.75
CA LEU A 37 -3.27 1.50 42.19
C LEU A 37 -3.06 0.08 42.74
N GLY A 38 -1.97 -0.18 43.44
CA GLY A 38 -1.64 -1.49 44.00
C GLY A 38 -1.65 -2.60 42.94
N LEU A 39 -2.41 -3.67 43.22
CA LEU A 39 -2.50 -4.86 42.37
C LEU A 39 -3.04 -4.56 40.96
N ILE A 40 -3.89 -3.54 40.80
CA ILE A 40 -4.42 -3.12 39.49
C ILE A 40 -3.29 -2.54 38.63
N GLY A 41 -2.35 -1.80 39.23
CA GLY A 41 -1.18 -1.26 38.54
C GLY A 41 -0.27 -2.35 37.96
N LEU A 42 -0.15 -3.48 38.66
CA LEU A 42 0.63 -4.64 38.21
C LEU A 42 0.00 -5.31 36.98
N VAL A 43 -1.33 -5.48 36.96
CA VAL A 43 -2.06 -6.05 35.82
C VAL A 43 -1.92 -5.16 34.57
N ILE A 44 -1.97 -3.85 34.75
CA ILE A 44 -1.79 -2.88 33.66
C ILE A 44 -0.37 -3.00 33.05
N VAL A 45 0.67 -3.07 33.87
CA VAL A 45 2.06 -3.28 33.40
C VAL A 45 2.22 -4.61 32.65
N ALA A 46 1.51 -5.66 33.08
CA ALA A 46 1.51 -6.95 32.43
C ALA A 46 0.86 -6.91 31.03
N CYS A 47 -0.30 -6.24 30.90
CA CYS A 47 -1.01 -6.11 29.62
C CYS A 47 -0.34 -5.17 28.61
N LEU A 48 0.60 -4.32 29.03
CA LEU A 48 1.21 -3.37 28.11
C LEU A 48 2.28 -4.06 27.22
N PRO A 49 2.13 -4.03 25.88
CA PRO A 49 3.08 -4.62 24.96
C PRO A 49 4.45 -3.91 25.02
N ASN A 50 5.49 -4.64 24.63
CA ASN A 50 6.88 -4.20 24.73
C ASN A 50 7.20 -3.12 23.68
N LEU A 51 7.35 -1.86 24.10
CA LEU A 51 7.66 -0.74 23.18
C LEU A 51 9.03 -0.88 22.50
N LYS A 52 9.97 -1.59 23.13
CA LYS A 52 11.33 -1.73 22.61
C LYS A 52 11.39 -2.54 21.32
N GLU A 53 10.51 -3.54 21.19
CA GLU A 53 10.38 -4.32 19.96
C GLU A 53 9.81 -3.48 18.82
N GLN A 54 8.83 -2.63 19.12
CA GLN A 54 8.26 -1.71 18.13
C GLN A 54 9.28 -0.68 17.64
N GLU A 55 10.08 -0.11 18.54
CA GLU A 55 11.14 0.83 18.17
C GLU A 55 12.24 0.18 17.35
N ALA A 56 12.65 -1.05 17.70
CA ALA A 56 13.65 -1.79 16.94
C ALA A 56 13.15 -2.11 15.52
N HIS A 57 11.89 -2.51 15.37
CA HIS A 57 11.30 -2.78 14.07
C HIS A 57 11.23 -1.52 13.20
N ARG A 58 10.82 -0.38 13.78
CA ARG A 58 10.77 0.91 13.06
C ARG A 58 12.15 1.33 12.56
N ARG A 59 13.19 1.18 13.40
CA ARG A 59 14.58 1.49 13.00
C ARG A 59 15.08 0.61 11.85
N ARG A 60 14.71 -0.67 11.83
CA ARG A 60 15.05 -1.58 10.71
C ARG A 60 14.41 -1.12 9.40
N LEU A 61 13.11 -0.87 9.41
CA LEU A 61 12.37 -0.40 8.23
C LEU A 61 12.92 0.92 7.67
N GLU A 62 13.25 1.87 8.55
CA GLU A 62 13.87 3.14 8.14
C GLU A 62 15.25 2.93 7.49
N SER A 63 16.04 1.98 8.00
CA SER A 63 17.37 1.67 7.43
C SER A 63 17.27 1.00 6.05
N GLU A 64 16.28 0.12 5.86
CA GLU A 64 16.01 -0.54 4.58
C GLU A 64 15.51 0.46 3.53
N SER A 65 14.60 1.36 3.91
CA SER A 65 14.06 2.39 3.03
C SER A 65 15.15 3.32 2.47
N ARG A 66 16.13 3.69 3.30
CA ARG A 66 17.25 4.54 2.86
C ARG A 66 18.07 3.86 1.77
N ARG A 67 18.40 2.58 1.96
CA ARG A 67 19.17 1.78 0.97
C ARG A 67 18.42 1.63 -0.35
N LEU A 68 17.12 1.33 -0.29
CA LEU A 68 16.29 1.19 -1.49
C LEU A 68 16.22 2.49 -2.30
N ARG A 69 16.08 3.63 -1.63
CA ARG A 69 16.06 4.95 -2.29
C ARG A 69 17.39 5.24 -3.00
N GLU A 70 18.51 4.88 -2.39
CA GLU A 70 19.83 5.04 -3.01
C GLU A 70 20.01 4.13 -4.23
N GLN A 71 19.55 2.87 -4.15
CA GLN A 71 19.56 1.94 -5.28
C GLN A 71 18.72 2.46 -6.45
N LEU A 72 17.47 2.84 -6.18
CA LEU A 72 16.58 3.41 -7.21
C LEU A 72 17.17 4.64 -7.87
N ARG A 73 17.84 5.50 -7.09
CA ARG A 73 18.48 6.71 -7.63
C ARG A 73 19.61 6.36 -8.58
N GLN A 74 20.42 5.35 -8.25
CA GLN A 74 21.48 4.88 -9.14
C GLN A 74 20.93 4.24 -10.41
N GLU A 75 19.86 3.46 -10.31
CA GLU A 75 19.22 2.85 -11.49
C GLU A 75 18.64 3.90 -12.44
N ARG A 76 17.93 4.90 -11.90
CA ARG A 76 17.40 6.00 -12.73
C ARG A 76 18.51 6.74 -13.46
N LEU A 77 19.58 7.15 -12.77
CA LEU A 77 20.72 7.83 -13.41
C LEU A 77 21.37 6.97 -14.51
N LYS A 78 21.52 5.66 -14.28
CA LYS A 78 22.06 4.74 -15.30
C LYS A 78 21.16 4.63 -16.53
N SER A 79 19.86 4.46 -16.33
CA SER A 79 18.89 4.38 -17.43
C SER A 79 18.79 5.68 -18.22
N GLU A 80 18.82 6.83 -17.54
CA GLU A 80 18.82 8.16 -18.17
C GLU A 80 20.10 8.39 -18.97
N ALA A 81 21.27 8.05 -18.43
CA ALA A 81 22.55 8.17 -19.14
C ALA A 81 22.61 7.28 -20.38
N TYR A 82 22.09 6.05 -20.30
CA TYR A 82 22.03 5.14 -21.45
C TYR A 82 21.13 5.71 -22.57
N ARG A 83 19.95 6.23 -22.20
CA ARG A 83 19.02 6.88 -23.15
C ARG A 83 19.65 8.12 -23.80
N GLN A 84 20.37 8.93 -23.04
CA GLN A 84 21.07 10.09 -23.58
C GLN A 84 22.19 9.72 -24.55
N TYR A 85 22.99 8.68 -24.24
CA TYR A 85 24.04 8.22 -25.14
C TYR A 85 23.47 7.68 -26.46
N SER A 86 22.39 6.88 -26.40
CA SER A 86 21.72 6.39 -27.61
C SER A 86 21.12 7.53 -28.43
N SER A 87 20.47 8.51 -27.77
CA SER A 87 19.90 9.67 -28.44
C SER A 87 20.99 10.49 -29.13
N GLY A 88 22.08 10.85 -28.43
CA GLY A 88 23.14 11.69 -29.00
C GLY A 88 23.82 11.11 -30.24
N ARG A 89 23.85 9.77 -30.39
CA ARG A 89 24.34 9.13 -31.61
C ARG A 89 23.34 9.24 -32.76
N LEU A 90 22.06 9.05 -32.50
CA LEU A 90 20.99 9.24 -33.50
C LEU A 90 20.98 10.70 -33.99
N ASP A 91 21.08 11.63 -33.05
CA ASP A 91 21.17 13.07 -33.29
C ASP A 91 22.30 13.47 -34.25
N ALA A 92 23.47 12.85 -34.10
CA ALA A 92 24.62 13.10 -34.97
C ALA A 92 24.43 12.52 -36.37
N HIS A 93 23.77 11.38 -36.49
CA HIS A 93 23.41 10.79 -37.79
C HIS A 93 22.34 11.63 -38.51
N ASP A 94 21.32 12.08 -37.77
CA ASP A 94 20.24 12.95 -38.24
C ASP A 94 20.77 14.27 -38.79
N ALA A 95 21.68 14.92 -38.07
CA ALA A 95 22.32 16.16 -38.50
C ALA A 95 23.19 15.98 -39.75
N ALA A 96 23.85 14.82 -39.91
CA ALA A 96 24.64 14.53 -41.09
C ALA A 96 23.78 14.25 -42.34
N LEU A 97 22.54 13.80 -42.15
CA LEU A 97 21.59 13.48 -43.22
C LEU A 97 20.56 14.58 -43.49
N ASP A 98 20.59 15.70 -42.73
CA ASP A 98 19.57 16.75 -42.74
C ASP A 98 18.13 16.19 -42.52
N MET A 99 18.02 15.13 -41.71
CA MET A 99 16.76 14.47 -41.38
C MET A 99 16.52 14.56 -39.87
N ASP A 100 15.39 15.13 -39.43
CA ASP A 100 15.00 15.15 -38.02
C ASP A 100 14.08 13.96 -37.71
N THR A 101 14.61 12.91 -37.09
CA THR A 101 13.84 11.73 -36.68
C THR A 101 13.19 11.87 -35.30
N ARG A 102 13.44 12.99 -34.60
CA ARG A 102 12.88 13.30 -33.28
C ARG A 102 11.57 14.06 -33.38
N SER A 103 11.44 14.91 -34.39
CA SER A 103 10.15 15.38 -34.84
C SER A 103 9.42 14.23 -35.51
N ALA A 104 8.36 13.72 -34.88
CA ALA A 104 7.39 12.87 -35.55
C ALA A 104 6.71 13.66 -36.69
N ARG A 105 7.42 13.93 -37.79
CA ARG A 105 6.81 14.45 -39.01
C ARG A 105 6.04 13.29 -39.60
N ALA A 106 4.72 13.37 -39.43
CA ALA A 106 3.75 12.53 -40.11
C ALA A 106 4.20 12.28 -41.55
N LEU A 107 4.34 11.01 -41.93
CA LEU A 107 4.61 10.62 -43.31
C LEU A 107 3.58 11.31 -44.22
N PRO A 108 3.96 11.88 -45.38
CA PRO A 108 2.99 12.51 -46.27
C PRO A 108 1.95 11.47 -46.72
N GLY A 109 0.69 11.69 -46.34
CA GLY A 109 -0.42 10.77 -46.59
C GLY A 109 -0.81 9.86 -45.42
N VAL A 110 -0.10 9.93 -44.29
CA VAL A 110 -0.50 9.30 -43.03
C VAL A 110 -0.78 10.42 -42.04
N GLU A 111 -2.05 10.75 -41.85
CA GLU A 111 -2.48 11.64 -40.77
C GLU A 111 -1.82 11.17 -39.46
N PRO A 112 -1.15 12.05 -38.71
CA PRO A 112 -0.59 11.67 -37.42
C PRO A 112 -1.73 11.13 -36.58
N VAL A 113 -1.76 9.82 -36.34
CA VAL A 113 -2.61 9.23 -35.31
C VAL A 113 -2.12 9.89 -34.04
N GLY A 114 -2.88 10.89 -33.58
CA GLY A 114 -2.56 11.72 -32.45
C GLY A 114 -2.36 10.86 -31.21
N TYR A 115 -1.14 10.42 -30.98
CA TYR A 115 -0.73 9.91 -29.69
C TYR A 115 -0.62 11.12 -28.77
N LEU A 116 -1.78 11.43 -28.18
CA LEU A 116 -2.02 12.33 -27.08
C LEU A 116 -1.64 13.79 -27.35
N ALA A 117 -2.52 14.49 -28.07
CA ALA A 117 -2.62 15.94 -27.91
C ALA A 117 -2.89 16.24 -26.43
N GLU A 118 -1.94 16.92 -25.83
CA GLU A 118 -2.03 17.61 -24.55
C GLU A 118 -3.26 18.53 -24.58
N GLY A 119 -4.41 18.04 -24.14
CA GLY A 119 -5.67 18.82 -24.14
C GLY A 119 -6.86 18.20 -24.87
N THR A 120 -6.72 17.07 -25.56
CA THR A 120 -7.86 16.15 -25.61
C THR A 120 -7.87 15.47 -24.26
N GLU A 121 -8.76 15.93 -23.37
CA GLU A 121 -9.40 15.02 -22.45
C GLU A 121 -9.52 13.69 -23.21
N ARG A 122 -8.94 12.61 -22.64
CA ARG A 122 -9.45 11.27 -22.96
C ARG A 122 -10.96 11.42 -23.07
N PRO A 123 -11.70 10.67 -23.92
CA PRO A 123 -13.10 10.52 -23.61
C PRO A 123 -13.09 10.17 -22.13
N VAL A 124 -13.55 11.12 -21.31
CA VAL A 124 -13.94 10.86 -19.97
C VAL A 124 -15.11 9.98 -20.32
N VAL A 125 -14.82 8.68 -20.45
CA VAL A 125 -15.71 7.66 -19.94
C VAL A 125 -15.92 8.22 -18.56
N ARG A 126 -17.00 8.99 -18.49
CA ARG A 126 -17.53 9.47 -17.26
C ARG A 126 -17.84 8.13 -16.65
N ASP A 127 -16.93 7.67 -15.79
CA ASP A 127 -17.22 6.64 -14.82
C ASP A 127 -18.30 7.29 -13.93
N ASP A 128 -19.47 7.51 -14.50
CA ASP A 128 -20.74 7.67 -13.80
C ASP A 128 -21.18 6.29 -13.27
N ASP A 129 -20.35 5.25 -13.44
CA ASP A 129 -20.37 4.04 -12.63
C ASP A 129 -19.24 4.12 -11.58
N ASP A 130 -19.46 4.96 -10.56
CA ASP A 130 -18.86 4.88 -9.22
C ASP A 130 -19.17 3.53 -8.51
N ASP A 131 -19.68 2.53 -9.23
CA ASP A 131 -20.00 1.18 -8.77
C ASP A 131 -18.77 0.26 -8.93
N GLY A 132 -17.70 0.58 -8.19
CA GLY A 132 -16.51 -0.25 -8.11
C GLY A 132 -16.85 -1.64 -7.57
N TRP A 133 -16.65 -2.68 -8.39
CA TRP A 133 -16.81 -4.06 -7.97
C TRP A 133 -15.56 -4.52 -7.22
N TYR A 134 -15.76 -5.39 -6.24
CA TYR A 134 -14.72 -6.05 -5.46
C TYR A 134 -14.89 -7.55 -5.63
N TYR A 135 -13.80 -8.28 -5.79
CA TYR A 135 -13.83 -9.74 -5.82
C TYR A 135 -12.90 -10.32 -4.76
N GLU A 136 -13.24 -11.51 -4.27
CA GLU A 136 -12.37 -12.24 -3.35
C GLU A 136 -11.42 -13.16 -4.13
N ALA A 137 -10.12 -12.96 -3.98
CA ALA A 137 -9.07 -13.82 -4.51
C ALA A 137 -8.15 -14.27 -3.38
N GLU A 138 -8.00 -15.58 -3.20
CA GLU A 138 -7.10 -16.17 -2.20
C GLU A 138 -7.34 -15.68 -0.75
N GLY A 139 -8.60 -15.34 -0.42
CA GLY A 139 -8.98 -14.81 0.90
C GLY A 139 -8.66 -13.32 1.11
N ALA A 140 -8.26 -12.61 0.05
CA ALA A 140 -8.07 -11.16 0.04
C ALA A 140 -9.10 -10.48 -0.87
N THR A 141 -9.62 -9.35 -0.42
CA THR A 141 -10.54 -8.51 -1.20
C THR A 141 -9.74 -7.66 -2.18
N VAL A 142 -9.97 -7.84 -3.48
CA VAL A 142 -9.31 -7.10 -4.55
C VAL A 142 -10.33 -6.19 -5.23
N GLY A 143 -10.06 -4.88 -5.23
CA GLY A 143 -10.90 -3.85 -5.84
C GLY A 143 -10.49 -2.44 -5.40
N PRO A 144 -11.15 -1.39 -5.89
CA PRO A 144 -12.28 -1.40 -6.82
C PRO A 144 -11.84 -1.71 -8.27
N VAL A 145 -12.57 -2.59 -8.94
CA VAL A 145 -12.39 -2.94 -10.36
C VAL A 145 -13.67 -2.67 -11.14
N SER A 146 -13.55 -2.29 -12.41
CA SER A 146 -14.72 -1.97 -13.23
C SER A 146 -15.49 -3.24 -13.62
N ALA A 147 -16.76 -3.08 -13.98
CA ALA A 147 -17.56 -4.18 -14.52
C ALA A 147 -16.96 -4.80 -15.80
N ALA A 148 -16.25 -4.01 -16.61
CA ALA A 148 -15.54 -4.49 -17.79
C ALA A 148 -14.32 -5.35 -17.42
N ASP A 149 -13.57 -4.95 -16.39
CA ASP A 149 -12.43 -5.71 -15.88
C ASP A 149 -12.87 -7.05 -15.27
N ILE A 150 -14.00 -7.09 -14.57
CA ILE A 150 -14.58 -8.35 -14.04
C ILE A 150 -14.89 -9.33 -15.19
N ARG A 151 -15.45 -8.86 -16.31
CA ARG A 151 -15.70 -9.73 -17.48
C ARG A 151 -14.39 -10.24 -18.08
N MET A 152 -13.41 -9.37 -18.24
CA MET A 152 -12.09 -9.74 -18.75
C MET A 152 -11.38 -10.74 -17.83
N LEU A 153 -11.49 -10.59 -16.51
CA LEU A 153 -10.92 -11.52 -15.53
C LEU A 153 -11.60 -12.90 -15.59
N LEU A 154 -12.92 -12.92 -15.85
CA LEU A 154 -13.68 -14.16 -16.03
C LEU A 154 -13.30 -14.87 -17.33
N GLU A 155 -13.20 -14.14 -18.44
CA GLU A 155 -12.79 -14.69 -19.75
C GLU A 155 -11.38 -15.27 -19.73
N ASN A 156 -10.46 -14.59 -19.02
CA ASN A 156 -9.08 -15.06 -18.85
C ASN A 156 -8.93 -16.16 -17.78
N GLY A 157 -10.01 -16.53 -17.08
CA GLY A 157 -10.02 -17.57 -16.06
C GLY A 157 -9.32 -17.21 -14.74
N PHE A 158 -9.04 -15.93 -14.49
CA PHE A 158 -8.48 -15.46 -13.22
C PHE A 158 -9.50 -15.51 -12.08
N ILE A 159 -10.78 -15.36 -12.40
CA ILE A 159 -11.89 -15.53 -11.46
C ILE A 159 -12.84 -16.61 -11.97
N SER A 160 -13.40 -17.39 -11.05
CA SER A 160 -14.32 -18.48 -11.35
C SER A 160 -15.78 -18.03 -11.19
N PRO A 161 -16.77 -18.75 -11.74
CA PRO A 161 -18.20 -18.47 -11.52
C PRO A 161 -18.64 -18.52 -10.04
N GLU A 162 -17.83 -19.17 -9.20
CA GLU A 162 -18.00 -19.27 -7.75
C GLU A 162 -17.33 -18.13 -6.98
N THR A 163 -16.49 -17.31 -7.63
CA THR A 163 -15.81 -16.18 -6.99
C THR A 163 -16.84 -15.18 -6.48
N LEU A 164 -16.67 -14.79 -5.22
CA LEU A 164 -17.55 -13.86 -4.53
C LEU A 164 -17.26 -12.43 -5.00
N LEU A 165 -18.29 -11.76 -5.48
CA LEU A 165 -18.31 -10.37 -5.88
C LEU A 165 -19.12 -9.54 -4.89
N TRP A 166 -18.64 -8.34 -4.61
CA TRP A 166 -19.33 -7.34 -3.80
C TRP A 166 -19.23 -5.98 -4.47
N ARG A 167 -20.21 -5.12 -4.21
CA ARG A 167 -20.23 -3.74 -4.65
C ARG A 167 -20.88 -2.89 -3.58
N GLU A 168 -20.58 -1.61 -3.57
CA GLU A 168 -21.21 -0.67 -2.64
C GLU A 168 -22.74 -0.65 -2.87
N GLY A 169 -23.50 -0.97 -1.82
CA GLY A 169 -24.97 -1.14 -1.89
C GLY A 169 -25.48 -2.58 -1.95
N LEU A 170 -24.62 -3.60 -2.06
CA LEU A 170 -25.01 -5.01 -1.84
C LEU A 170 -24.92 -5.36 -0.35
N ALA A 171 -25.99 -6.00 0.18
CA ALA A 171 -26.06 -6.39 1.58
C ALA A 171 -25.05 -7.49 1.96
N GLU A 172 -24.70 -8.38 1.01
CA GLU A 172 -23.80 -9.51 1.21
C GLU A 172 -22.97 -9.75 -0.07
N TRP A 173 -21.91 -10.57 0.03
CA TRP A 173 -21.12 -11.02 -1.11
C TRP A 173 -21.93 -12.02 -1.95
N LEU A 174 -22.07 -11.78 -3.26
CA LEU A 174 -22.78 -12.68 -4.16
C LEU A 174 -21.79 -13.41 -5.08
N PRO A 175 -21.95 -14.72 -5.30
CA PRO A 175 -21.13 -15.44 -6.25
C PRO A 175 -21.39 -14.93 -7.67
N LEU A 176 -20.36 -14.86 -8.49
CA LEU A 176 -20.39 -14.29 -9.84
C LEU A 176 -21.55 -14.83 -10.70
N ARG A 177 -21.84 -16.13 -10.63
CA ARG A 177 -22.98 -16.75 -11.33
C ARG A 177 -24.36 -16.12 -11.02
N LYS A 178 -24.53 -15.53 -9.83
CA LYS A 178 -25.78 -14.89 -9.39
C LYS A 178 -25.82 -13.39 -9.68
N THR A 179 -24.70 -12.82 -10.09
CA THR A 179 -24.59 -11.41 -10.50
C THR A 179 -24.93 -11.25 -11.99
N GLU A 180 -24.97 -10.00 -12.45
CA GLU A 180 -25.20 -9.66 -13.86
C GLU A 180 -24.18 -10.26 -14.83
N PHE A 181 -22.97 -10.58 -14.36
CA PHE A 181 -21.91 -11.20 -15.15
C PHE A 181 -22.17 -12.68 -15.46
N GLY A 182 -22.95 -13.38 -14.63
CA GLY A 182 -23.27 -14.79 -14.82
C GLY A 182 -24.33 -15.07 -15.89
N ARG A 183 -25.21 -14.09 -16.19
CA ARG A 183 -26.35 -14.27 -17.10
C ARG A 183 -25.99 -14.06 -18.59
N GLY A 184 -24.81 -13.50 -18.88
CA GLY A 184 -24.37 -13.19 -20.25
C GLY A 184 -23.51 -14.27 -20.93
N ALA A 185 -23.09 -15.31 -20.22
CA ALA A 185 -22.16 -16.33 -20.74
C ALA A 185 -22.87 -17.52 -21.45
N SER A 186 -24.07 -17.32 -21.99
CA SER A 186 -24.85 -18.35 -22.67
C SER A 186 -25.20 -17.94 -24.10
N VAL A 187 -24.19 -17.91 -24.99
CA VAL A 187 -24.37 -18.04 -26.45
C VAL A 187 -23.22 -18.86 -27.00
#